data_AF-A0A0F8WVA8-F1
#
_entry.id   AF-A0A0F8WVA8-F1
#
_cell.length_a   1.000
_cell.length_b   1.000
_cell.length_c   1.000
_cell.angle_alpha   90.00
_cell.angle_beta   90.00
_cell.angle_gamma   90.00
#
_symmetry.space_group_name_H-M   'P 1'
#
loop_
_entity.id
_entity.type
_entity.pdbx_description
1 polymer ?
#
loop_
_entity_poly.entity_id
_entity_poly.type
_entity_poly.pdbx_seq_one_letter_code
_entity_poly.pdbx_strand_id
1 'polypeptide(L)'
;MEMVEVKVSSKWARHLFACSPDFIREQCHGRCCEGVKDLKISLTPEEAVRETAKGNMVINGLLRGDPATGKCPYKNSPNGFCFLHGKAHKFLNCVADPFTLVGRTLIVRYRYAMLTCGGQGEPAYKVFRPSLDRIFGNGEAARLVSALDAGLYNPHAEMPQETFDALHAINDIKRGTL
;
A
#
# COMPACT_ATOMS: atom_id res chain seq x y z
N MET A 1 -15.12 -12.25 13.65
CA MET A 1 -14.37 -11.11 13.10
C MET A 1 -15.39 -10.10 12.65
N GLU A 2 -15.39 -8.90 13.22
CA GLU A 2 -16.30 -7.83 12.81
C GLU A 2 -15.88 -7.28 11.45
N MET A 3 -16.85 -6.94 10.61
CA MET A 3 -16.64 -6.46 9.24
C MET A 3 -17.22 -5.06 9.09
N VAL A 4 -16.56 -4.24 8.28
CA VAL A 4 -16.94 -2.87 7.95
C VAL A 4 -17.16 -2.77 6.46
N GLU A 5 -18.34 -2.31 6.08
CA GLU A 5 -18.63 -2.01 4.69
C GLU A 5 -17.87 -0.75 4.24
N VAL A 6 -17.09 -0.89 3.16
CA VAL A 6 -16.30 0.18 2.56
C VAL A 6 -16.63 0.28 1.08
N LYS A 7 -16.90 1.51 0.61
CA LYS A 7 -17.11 1.80 -0.81
C LYS A 7 -15.76 1.87 -1.53
N VAL A 8 -15.61 1.20 -2.66
CA VAL A 8 -14.40 1.29 -3.48
C VAL A 8 -14.67 2.21 -4.66
N SER A 9 -13.95 3.32 -4.78
CA SER A 9 -14.16 4.26 -5.89
C SER A 9 -13.79 3.63 -7.23
N SER A 10 -14.77 3.33 -8.10
CA SER A 10 -14.52 2.75 -9.43
C SER A 10 -13.67 3.66 -10.31
N LYS A 11 -13.83 5.00 -10.21
CA LYS A 11 -13.00 5.99 -10.92
C LYS A 11 -11.50 5.79 -10.64
N TRP A 12 -11.13 5.69 -9.36
CA TRP A 12 -9.75 5.48 -8.93
C TRP A 12 -9.27 4.04 -9.16
N ALA A 13 -10.12 3.05 -8.90
CA ALA A 13 -9.79 1.65 -9.12
C ALA A 13 -9.49 1.35 -10.60
N ARG A 14 -10.14 2.05 -11.53
CA ARG A 14 -9.91 1.92 -12.98
C ARG A 14 -8.76 2.77 -13.52
N HIS A 15 -8.10 3.56 -12.68
CA HIS A 15 -6.91 4.29 -13.11
C HIS A 15 -5.83 3.30 -13.52
N LEU A 16 -5.10 3.59 -14.61
CA LEU A 16 -4.17 2.65 -15.22
C LEU A 16 -2.78 2.72 -14.57
N PHE A 17 -2.14 1.57 -14.40
CA PHE A 17 -0.77 1.44 -13.90
C PHE A 17 0.05 0.38 -14.67
N ALA A 18 1.27 0.75 -15.07
CA ALA A 18 2.23 -0.17 -15.69
C ALA A 18 3.17 -0.83 -14.66
N CYS A 19 2.67 -1.31 -13.53
CA CYS A 19 3.54 -1.89 -12.46
C CYS A 19 3.84 -3.39 -12.64
N SER A 20 4.13 -3.84 -13.87
CA SER A 20 4.59 -5.22 -14.09
C SER A 20 6.01 -5.41 -13.53
N PRO A 21 6.44 -6.66 -13.26
CA PRO A 21 7.80 -6.90 -12.80
C PRO A 21 8.88 -6.39 -13.75
N ASP A 22 8.66 -6.50 -15.06
CA ASP A 22 9.60 -6.02 -16.08
C ASP A 22 9.69 -4.49 -16.07
N PHE A 23 8.54 -3.82 -16.03
CA PHE A 23 8.51 -2.35 -15.93
C PHE A 23 9.19 -1.86 -14.65
N ILE A 24 9.01 -2.57 -13.52
CA ILE A 24 9.71 -2.25 -12.27
C ILE A 24 11.22 -2.42 -12.44
N ARG A 25 11.69 -3.49 -13.09
CA ARG A 25 13.13 -3.74 -13.27
C ARG A 25 13.78 -2.76 -14.24
N GLU A 26 13.11 -2.43 -15.32
CA GLU A 26 13.70 -1.78 -16.49
C GLU A 26 13.42 -0.28 -16.57
N GLN A 27 12.30 0.19 -16.00
CA GLN A 27 11.86 1.58 -16.17
C GLN A 27 11.69 2.32 -14.85
N CYS A 28 10.88 1.77 -13.93
CA CYS A 28 10.53 2.46 -12.69
C CYS A 28 11.58 2.30 -11.59
N HIS A 29 12.31 1.18 -11.57
CA HIS A 29 13.26 0.78 -10.52
C HIS A 29 12.68 0.82 -9.09
N GLY A 30 11.37 0.66 -8.97
CA GLY A 30 10.64 0.68 -7.70
C GLY A 30 10.75 2.01 -6.95
N ARG A 31 10.80 3.13 -7.68
CA ARG A 31 10.83 4.50 -7.12
C ARG A 31 9.64 4.83 -6.23
N CYS A 32 8.50 4.14 -6.35
CA CYS A 32 7.38 4.28 -5.42
C CYS A 32 7.77 4.02 -3.95
N CYS A 33 8.81 3.20 -3.73
CA CYS A 33 9.37 2.86 -2.42
C CYS A 33 10.57 3.74 -2.02
N GLU A 34 11.00 4.65 -2.89
CA GLU A 34 12.07 5.61 -2.63
C GLU A 34 11.40 6.88 -2.14
N GLY A 35 11.47 7.13 -0.84
CA GLY A 35 11.02 8.40 -0.30
C GLY A 35 11.82 9.56 -0.89
N VAL A 36 11.27 10.76 -0.80
CA VAL A 36 12.11 11.97 -0.77
C VAL A 36 12.90 11.94 0.56
N LYS A 37 14.05 12.64 0.66
CA LYS A 37 14.90 12.72 1.87
C LYS A 37 14.08 12.59 3.17
N ASP A 38 14.56 11.76 4.09
CA ASP A 38 13.87 11.35 5.34
C ASP A 38 12.64 10.47 5.11
N LEU A 39 12.82 9.30 4.50
CA LEU A 39 11.75 8.30 4.38
C LEU A 39 11.17 7.95 5.77
N LYS A 40 9.84 8.02 5.87
CA LYS A 40 9.07 7.66 7.06
C LYS A 40 7.99 6.66 6.66
N ILE A 41 8.12 5.42 7.10
CA ILE A 41 7.10 4.38 6.90
C ILE A 41 6.34 4.23 8.21
N SER A 42 5.08 4.65 8.24
CA SER A 42 4.18 4.35 9.35
C SER A 42 3.99 2.85 9.50
N LEU A 43 4.02 2.38 10.74
CA LEU A 43 3.90 1.00 11.16
C LEU A 43 2.67 0.84 12.06
N THR A 44 2.06 -0.34 12.09
CA THR A 44 1.16 -0.67 13.21
C THR A 44 1.98 -0.82 14.50
N PRO A 45 1.36 -0.80 15.70
CA PRO A 45 2.07 -1.01 16.96
C PRO A 45 2.89 -2.30 16.98
N GLU A 46 2.34 -3.40 16.47
CA GLU A 46 3.02 -4.70 16.41
C GLU A 46 4.20 -4.69 15.42
N GLU A 47 4.03 -4.00 14.30
CA GLU A 47 5.11 -3.79 13.34
C GLU A 47 6.23 -2.94 13.93
N ALA A 48 5.90 -1.88 14.67
CA ALA A 48 6.87 -1.02 15.34
C ALA A 48 7.71 -1.82 16.35
N VAL A 49 7.08 -2.60 17.22
CA VAL A 49 7.77 -3.47 18.20
C VAL A 49 8.71 -4.45 17.48
N ARG A 50 8.22 -5.11 16.42
CA ARG A 50 9.00 -6.07 15.65
C ARG A 50 10.22 -5.43 15.00
N GLU A 51 10.08 -4.24 14.44
CA GLU A 51 11.18 -3.54 13.77
C GLU A 51 12.20 -3.00 14.77
N THR A 52 11.77 -2.48 15.92
CA THR A 52 12.68 -2.11 17.02
C THR A 52 13.47 -3.31 17.51
N ALA A 53 12.85 -4.48 17.67
CA ALA A 53 13.54 -5.71 18.08
C ALA A 53 14.61 -6.19 17.07
N LYS A 54 14.50 -5.79 15.80
CA LYS A 54 15.52 -6.05 14.77
C LYS A 54 16.64 -5.01 14.73
N GLY A 55 16.62 -4.02 15.62
CA GLY A 55 17.58 -2.92 15.66
C GLY A 55 17.29 -1.77 14.70
N ASN A 56 16.11 -1.76 14.06
CA ASN A 56 15.72 -0.65 13.19
C ASN A 56 15.25 0.56 14.01
N MET A 57 15.55 1.76 13.51
CA MET A 57 15.14 3.01 14.16
C MET A 57 13.66 3.30 13.87
N VAL A 58 12.83 3.20 14.91
CA VAL A 58 11.40 3.54 14.88
C VAL A 58 11.14 4.71 15.83
N ILE A 59 10.58 5.81 15.32
CA ILE A 59 10.27 7.01 16.10
C ILE A 59 8.82 7.38 15.88
N ASN A 60 8.01 7.45 16.94
CA ASN A 60 6.58 7.78 16.89
C ASN A 60 5.81 6.92 15.87
N GLY A 61 6.04 5.61 15.88
CA GLY A 61 5.40 4.67 14.94
C GLY A 61 5.90 4.77 13.49
N LEU A 62 6.98 5.52 13.23
CA LEU A 62 7.58 5.68 11.90
C LEU A 62 8.92 4.96 11.84
N LEU A 63 9.04 3.95 10.99
CA LEU A 63 10.33 3.42 10.57
C LEU A 63 11.09 4.50 9.79
N ARG A 64 12.28 4.82 10.26
CA ARG A 64 13.19 5.75 9.62
C ARG A 64 14.04 5.03 8.58
N GLY A 65 14.47 5.79 7.57
CA GLY A 65 15.56 5.35 6.70
C GLY A 65 16.84 5.08 7.48
N ASP A 66 17.66 4.20 6.94
CA ASP A 66 19.02 3.95 7.38
C ASP A 66 19.81 5.28 7.43
N PRO A 67 20.48 5.62 8.55
CA PRO A 67 21.14 6.92 8.71
C PRO A 67 22.26 7.20 7.70
N ALA A 68 22.92 6.16 7.19
CA ALA A 68 24.04 6.31 6.27
C ALA A 68 23.56 6.56 4.83
N THR A 69 22.45 5.96 4.44
CA THR A 69 21.92 6.00 3.07
C THR A 69 20.68 6.87 2.91
N GLY A 70 19.98 7.18 4.00
CA GLY A 70 18.66 7.81 4.01
C GLY A 70 17.54 6.95 3.44
N LYS A 71 17.81 5.68 3.09
CA LYS A 71 16.88 4.78 2.40
C LYS A 71 16.23 3.80 3.37
N CYS A 72 15.08 3.22 2.98
CA CYS A 72 14.50 2.11 3.73
C CYS A 72 15.55 1.00 3.94
N PRO A 73 15.70 0.42 5.15
CA PRO A 73 16.65 -0.67 5.39
C PRO A 73 16.39 -1.90 4.51
N TYR A 74 15.17 -2.02 3.97
CA TYR A 74 14.77 -3.10 3.07
C TYR A 74 14.92 -2.77 1.57
N LYS A 75 15.40 -1.57 1.20
CA LYS A 75 15.64 -1.16 -0.19
C LYS A 75 17.11 -1.41 -0.55
N ASN A 76 17.49 -2.68 -0.58
CA ASN A 76 18.84 -3.15 -0.85
C ASN A 76 18.92 -4.13 -2.04
N SER A 77 17.85 -4.28 -2.83
CA SER A 77 17.85 -5.18 -3.99
C SER A 77 18.24 -4.44 -5.28
N PRO A 78 19.09 -5.02 -6.14
CA PRO A 78 19.49 -4.41 -7.41
C PRO A 78 18.37 -4.41 -8.46
N ASN A 79 17.32 -5.20 -8.28
CA ASN A 79 16.24 -5.37 -9.27
C ASN A 79 15.07 -4.38 -9.10
N GLY A 80 15.23 -3.32 -8.30
CA GLY A 80 14.21 -2.31 -8.04
C GLY A 80 13.18 -2.71 -6.97
N PHE A 81 13.07 -3.99 -6.61
CA PHE A 81 12.18 -4.45 -5.54
C PHE A 81 12.79 -4.24 -4.15
N CYS A 82 11.96 -4.12 -3.11
CA CYS A 82 12.46 -4.21 -1.75
C CYS A 82 12.62 -5.67 -1.33
N PHE A 83 13.48 -5.95 -0.36
CA PHE A 83 13.68 -7.30 0.19
C PHE A 83 12.41 -7.91 0.81
N LEU A 84 11.43 -7.06 1.15
CA LEU A 84 10.12 -7.49 1.65
C LEU A 84 9.10 -7.75 0.54
N HIS A 85 9.44 -7.53 -0.73
CA HIS A 85 8.49 -7.68 -1.82
C HIS A 85 7.93 -9.10 -1.90
N GLY A 86 6.60 -9.23 -1.95
CA GLY A 86 5.90 -10.51 -1.95
C GLY A 86 5.96 -11.30 -0.63
N LYS A 87 6.62 -10.80 0.43
CA LYS A 87 6.76 -11.52 1.70
C LYS A 87 5.61 -11.20 2.65
N ALA A 88 5.17 -12.22 3.41
CA ALA A 88 4.06 -12.10 4.36
C ALA A 88 4.29 -11.06 5.48
N HIS A 89 5.56 -10.80 5.84
CA HIS A 89 5.93 -9.83 6.87
C HIS A 89 6.17 -8.42 6.34
N LYS A 90 5.83 -8.15 5.06
CA LYS A 90 5.84 -6.79 4.52
C LYS A 90 4.83 -5.93 5.28
N PHE A 91 5.22 -4.70 5.61
CA PHE A 91 4.39 -3.81 6.43
C PHE A 91 3.03 -3.55 5.77
N LEU A 92 1.97 -3.54 6.58
CA LEU A 92 0.61 -3.27 6.12
C LEU A 92 0.56 -1.96 5.35
N ASN A 93 1.15 -0.89 5.91
CA ASN A 93 1.25 0.40 5.25
C ASN A 93 1.94 0.30 3.88
N CYS A 94 3.02 -0.48 3.74
CA CYS A 94 3.71 -0.66 2.47
C CYS A 94 2.95 -1.51 1.45
N VAL A 95 2.11 -2.43 1.90
CA VAL A 95 1.25 -3.22 1.01
C VAL A 95 0.05 -2.39 0.57
N ALA A 96 -0.57 -1.67 1.50
CA ALA A 96 -1.75 -0.85 1.26
C ALA A 96 -1.43 0.54 0.70
N ASP A 97 -0.16 0.95 0.59
CA ASP A 97 0.25 2.32 0.20
C ASP A 97 -0.36 2.83 -1.11
N PRO A 98 -0.61 2.01 -2.17
CA PRO A 98 -1.33 2.48 -3.35
C PRO A 98 -2.72 3.02 -3.03
N PHE A 99 -3.32 2.59 -1.91
CA PHE A 99 -4.67 2.93 -1.48
C PHE A 99 -4.70 3.81 -0.22
N THR A 100 -5.82 4.52 -0.03
CA THR A 100 -6.15 5.23 1.21
C THR A 100 -7.66 5.28 1.40
N LEU A 101 -8.08 5.36 2.65
CA LEU A 101 -9.47 5.61 3.02
C LEU A 101 -9.71 7.13 3.11
N VAL A 102 -10.83 7.58 2.55
CA VAL A 102 -11.42 8.91 2.73
C VAL A 102 -12.83 8.70 3.28
N GLY A 103 -12.99 8.86 4.60
CA GLY A 103 -14.14 8.29 5.30
C GLY A 103 -14.19 6.78 5.07
N ARG A 104 -15.33 6.25 4.64
CA ARG A 104 -15.50 4.83 4.23
C ARG A 104 -15.33 4.60 2.73
N THR A 105 -14.59 5.45 2.03
CA THR A 105 -14.31 5.26 0.61
C THR A 105 -12.83 4.94 0.38
N LEU A 106 -12.54 3.76 -0.17
CA LEU A 106 -11.20 3.38 -0.61
C LEU A 106 -10.92 4.00 -1.99
N ILE A 107 -9.84 4.75 -2.08
CA ILE A 107 -9.35 5.36 -3.32
C ILE A 107 -7.87 5.02 -3.53
N VAL A 108 -7.41 5.14 -4.77
CA VAL A 108 -5.96 5.15 -5.07
C VAL A 108 -5.39 6.50 -4.63
N ARG A 109 -4.23 6.50 -3.97
CA ARG A 109 -3.56 7.73 -3.53
C ARG A 109 -3.14 8.55 -4.75
N TYR A 110 -3.47 9.84 -4.76
CA TYR A 110 -3.13 10.75 -5.86
C TYR A 110 -1.64 10.71 -6.24
N ARG A 111 -0.73 10.63 -5.25
CA ARG A 111 0.72 10.45 -5.46
C ARG A 111 1.03 9.33 -6.44
N TYR A 112 0.36 8.19 -6.36
CA TYR A 112 0.63 7.03 -7.22
C TYR A 112 0.27 7.33 -8.68
N ALA A 113 -0.86 8.01 -8.90
CA ALA A 113 -1.28 8.42 -10.24
C ALA A 113 -0.31 9.42 -10.89
N MET A 114 0.54 10.09 -10.10
CA MET A 114 1.58 11.02 -10.59
C MET A 114 2.94 10.36 -10.82
N LEU A 115 3.09 9.06 -10.52
CA LEU A 115 4.33 8.33 -10.77
C LEU A 115 4.45 7.97 -12.26
N THR A 116 5.67 7.67 -12.72
CA THR A 116 5.96 7.27 -14.10
C THR A 116 5.11 6.09 -14.59
N CYS A 117 4.69 5.19 -13.69
CA CYS A 117 3.83 4.06 -14.04
C CYS A 117 2.34 4.44 -14.20
N GLY A 118 1.90 5.62 -13.74
CA GLY A 118 0.50 6.05 -13.79
C GLY A 118 0.05 6.43 -15.19
N GLY A 119 -1.22 6.17 -15.50
CA GLY A 119 -1.85 6.54 -16.78
C GLY A 119 -1.63 5.57 -17.94
N GLN A 120 -0.99 4.42 -17.70
CA GLN A 120 -0.67 3.40 -18.71
C GLN A 120 -0.83 1.99 -18.14
N GLY A 121 -0.94 0.96 -18.97
CA GLY A 121 -1.04 -0.43 -18.52
C GLY A 121 -2.46 -0.83 -18.11
N GLU A 122 -2.57 -1.52 -16.98
CA GLU A 122 -3.81 -2.19 -16.53
C GLU A 122 -4.49 -1.41 -15.38
N PRO A 123 -5.81 -1.61 -15.15
CA PRO A 123 -6.51 -1.01 -14.02
C PRO A 123 -5.86 -1.30 -12.66
N ALA A 124 -5.87 -0.32 -11.77
CA ALA A 124 -5.29 -0.40 -10.42
C ALA A 124 -5.79 -1.60 -9.61
N TYR A 125 -7.07 -1.97 -9.73
CA TYR A 125 -7.63 -3.13 -9.03
C TYR A 125 -7.05 -4.48 -9.50
N LYS A 126 -6.51 -4.56 -10.72
CA LYS A 126 -5.77 -5.74 -11.22
C LYS A 126 -4.31 -5.67 -10.81
N VAL A 127 -3.68 -4.53 -11.07
CA VAL A 127 -2.24 -4.31 -10.83
C VAL A 127 -1.89 -4.44 -9.35
N PHE A 128 -2.70 -3.85 -8.48
CA PHE A 128 -2.52 -3.89 -7.02
C PHE A 128 -3.39 -4.95 -6.36
N ARG A 129 -3.73 -6.04 -7.08
CA ARG A 129 -4.51 -7.15 -6.53
C ARG A 129 -3.95 -7.69 -5.20
N PRO A 130 -2.63 -7.92 -5.04
CA PRO A 130 -2.07 -8.37 -3.76
C PRO A 130 -2.36 -7.42 -2.58
N SER A 131 -2.50 -6.12 -2.85
CA SER A 131 -2.90 -5.15 -1.84
C SER A 131 -4.37 -5.30 -1.45
N LEU A 132 -5.25 -5.53 -2.43
CA LEU A 132 -6.66 -5.83 -2.15
C LEU A 132 -6.82 -7.13 -1.36
N ASP A 133 -6.06 -8.17 -1.70
CA ASP A 133 -6.05 -9.44 -0.95
C ASP A 133 -5.64 -9.22 0.50
N ARG A 134 -4.66 -8.34 0.76
CA ARG A 134 -4.23 -8.03 2.12
C ARG A 134 -5.26 -7.19 2.89
N ILE A 135 -5.97 -6.30 2.20
CA ILE A 135 -6.93 -5.37 2.81
C ILE A 135 -8.28 -6.03 3.10
N PHE A 136 -8.80 -6.81 2.15
CA PHE A 136 -10.15 -7.38 2.20
C PHE A 136 -10.16 -8.90 2.43
N GLY A 137 -9.02 -9.57 2.23
CA GLY A 137 -8.94 -11.03 2.12
C GLY A 137 -9.19 -11.52 0.70
N ASN A 138 -8.66 -12.70 0.38
CA ASN A 138 -8.63 -13.24 -0.99
C ASN A 138 -10.03 -13.37 -1.64
N GLY A 139 -11.02 -13.83 -0.87
CA GLY A 139 -12.38 -14.04 -1.38
C GLY A 139 -13.07 -12.73 -1.75
N GLU A 140 -13.04 -11.76 -0.84
CA GLU A 140 -13.68 -10.47 -1.04
C GLU A 140 -12.96 -9.63 -2.10
N ALA A 141 -11.62 -9.68 -2.12
CA ALA A 141 -10.83 -9.08 -3.19
C ALA A 141 -11.16 -9.69 -4.56
N ALA A 142 -11.38 -11.01 -4.66
CA ALA A 142 -11.80 -11.64 -5.91
C ALA A 142 -13.17 -11.16 -6.36
N ARG A 143 -14.15 -11.13 -5.45
CA ARG A 143 -15.49 -10.60 -5.72
C ARG A 143 -15.44 -9.15 -6.21
N LEU A 144 -14.65 -8.31 -5.54
CA LEU A 144 -14.46 -6.91 -5.90
C LEU A 144 -13.86 -6.73 -7.31
N VAL A 145 -12.83 -7.51 -7.64
CA VAL A 145 -12.22 -7.49 -8.98
C VAL A 145 -13.23 -7.91 -10.04
N SER A 146 -13.94 -9.02 -9.84
CA SER A 146 -14.97 -9.49 -10.77
C SER A 146 -16.09 -8.47 -10.97
N ALA A 147 -16.51 -7.79 -9.90
CA ALA A 147 -17.51 -6.73 -9.97
C ALA A 147 -17.02 -5.53 -10.79
N LEU A 148 -15.75 -5.13 -10.61
CA LEU A 148 -15.15 -4.03 -11.37
C LEU A 148 -14.94 -4.38 -12.85
N ASP A 149 -14.55 -5.62 -13.14
CA ASP A 149 -14.45 -6.17 -14.50
C ASP A 149 -15.83 -6.20 -15.20
N ALA A 150 -16.88 -6.56 -14.46
CA ALA A 150 -18.27 -6.54 -14.95
C ALA A 150 -18.85 -5.12 -15.12
N GLY A 151 -18.05 -4.08 -14.84
CA GLY A 151 -18.46 -2.70 -15.06
C GLY A 151 -19.15 -2.03 -13.87
N LEU A 152 -19.24 -2.68 -12.70
CA LEU A 152 -19.93 -2.11 -11.53
C LEU A 152 -19.31 -0.77 -11.09
N TYR A 153 -20.17 0.19 -10.81
CA TYR A 153 -19.79 1.53 -10.37
C TYR A 153 -19.82 1.62 -8.85
N ASN A 154 -18.70 2.06 -8.27
CA ASN A 154 -18.49 2.20 -6.82
C ASN A 154 -18.97 1.01 -5.97
N PRO A 155 -18.49 -0.23 -6.22
CA PRO A 155 -18.87 -1.39 -5.43
C PRO A 155 -18.55 -1.20 -3.94
N HIS A 156 -19.41 -1.75 -3.08
CA HIS A 156 -19.14 -1.90 -1.65
C HIS A 156 -18.43 -3.22 -1.40
N ALA A 157 -17.54 -3.26 -0.41
CA ALA A 157 -16.78 -4.43 0.00
C ALA A 157 -16.61 -4.50 1.52
N GLU A 158 -16.57 -5.72 2.04
CA GLU A 158 -16.44 -6.03 3.45
C GLU A 158 -14.96 -6.05 3.86
N MET A 159 -14.55 -5.11 4.69
CA MET A 159 -13.20 -5.01 5.24
C MET A 159 -13.19 -5.49 6.69
N PRO A 160 -12.23 -6.34 7.13
CA PRO A 160 -12.07 -6.64 8.54
C PRO A 160 -11.89 -5.36 9.37
N GLN A 161 -12.62 -5.24 10.49
CA GLN A 161 -12.56 -4.07 11.38
C GLN A 161 -11.12 -3.74 11.80
N GLU A 162 -10.32 -4.77 12.13
CA GLU A 162 -8.90 -4.62 12.46
C GLU A 162 -8.08 -3.94 11.35
N THR A 163 -8.39 -4.23 10.09
CA THR A 163 -7.69 -3.64 8.94
C THR A 163 -8.16 -2.22 8.71
N PHE A 164 -9.46 -1.97 8.85
CA PHE A 164 -10.05 -0.63 8.78
C PHE A 164 -9.39 0.31 9.79
N ASP A 165 -9.33 -0.11 11.06
CA ASP A 165 -8.73 0.66 12.14
C ASP A 165 -7.23 0.86 11.94
N ALA A 166 -6.51 -0.18 11.54
CA ALA A 166 -5.07 -0.08 11.27
C ALA A 166 -4.77 0.90 10.12
N LEU A 167 -5.55 0.90 9.04
CA LEU A 167 -5.38 1.86 7.94
C LEU A 167 -5.67 3.31 8.37
N HIS A 168 -6.65 3.52 9.26
CA HIS A 168 -6.92 4.83 9.85
C HIS A 168 -5.75 5.29 10.74
N ALA A 169 -5.34 4.45 11.69
CA ALA A 169 -4.22 4.74 12.59
C ALA A 169 -2.94 5.08 11.80
N ILE A 170 -2.58 4.28 10.78
CA ILE A 170 -1.44 4.54 9.89
C ILE A 170 -1.53 5.92 9.23
N ASN A 171 -2.73 6.32 8.76
CA ASN A 171 -2.92 7.61 8.12
C ASN A 171 -2.79 8.77 9.12
N ASP A 172 -3.21 8.59 10.37
CA ASP A 172 -3.06 9.59 11.42
C ASP A 172 -1.59 9.74 11.84
N ILE A 173 -0.83 8.65 11.91
CA ILE A 173 0.63 8.70 12.11
C ILE A 173 1.27 9.53 10.98
N LYS A 174 0.87 9.31 9.72
CA LYS A 174 1.42 10.08 8.57
C LYS A 174 1.11 11.57 8.66
N ARG A 175 -0.01 11.95 9.28
CA ARG A 175 -0.46 13.34 9.45
C ARG A 175 0.12 14.01 10.70
N GLY A 176 0.73 13.24 11.60
CA GLY A 176 1.23 13.73 12.88
C GLY A 176 0.09 14.11 13.84
N THR A 177 -1.05 13.42 13.74
CA THR A 177 -2.27 13.70 14.51
C THR A 177 -2.55 12.64 15.57
N LEU A 178 -1.54 11.83 15.92
CA LEU A 178 -1.53 10.89 17.04
C LEU A 178 -0.60 11.39 18.14
#